data_AF-A0A7C5EMC9-F1
#
_entry.id   AF-A0A7C5EMC9-F1
#
_cell.length_a   1.000
_cell.length_b   1.000
_cell.length_c   1.000
_cell.angle_alpha   90.00
_cell.angle_beta   90.00
_cell.angle_gamma   90.00
#
_symmetry.space_group_name_H-M   'P 1'
#
loop_
_entity.id
_entity.type
_entity.pdbx_description
1 polymer ?
#
loop_
_entity_poly.entity_id
_entity_poly.type
_entity_poly.pdbx_seq_one_letter_code
_entity_poly.pdbx_strand_id
1 'polypeptide(L)'
;MERGNTVGFDSGSLTFRMYYPTGALPGDAVRRFASDAAPPLNMLGPGGMSGWVTGRHLLDREITEAKARIGGYLWLTLMKAERKIPPALLRAECMLAELARQQRDGGAMNRSARAEIRREVTDRRLPDMPPQLSGISFVLDAAGEWLYATALSPKASETLAAAFKKTTGADILEATPAAIALKRKQKNVRDMDPASFSPEVPDSEAEPSLGQDFLTWLWFVMETRGGSINAPGRGEFGFMIEGPLVFVAEGNGAHQAVLNKGTPLLSAEAKTALLSGKKLCAARLTMARENDKWSVYLDSETFGFRSLKFPKTAPAGLEGRFMERMSLLETFRDAFLAMFDAFVDERFNAATWRETCREMKKWVAGRQARR
;
A
#
# COMPACT_ATOMS: atom_id res chain seq x y z
N MET A 1 -1.52 25.95 3.61
CA MET A 1 -1.27 25.51 2.23
C MET A 1 -1.47 24.00 2.21
N GLU A 2 -2.68 23.54 1.86
CA GLU A 2 -3.01 22.12 1.80
C GLU A 2 -2.10 21.44 0.77
N ARG A 3 -1.50 20.31 1.16
CA ARG A 3 -0.65 19.51 0.29
C ARG A 3 -1.52 18.92 -0.81
N GLY A 4 -1.56 19.60 -1.96
CA GLY A 4 -2.02 18.98 -3.20
C GLY A 4 -1.25 17.68 -3.38
N ASN A 5 -1.97 16.61 -3.70
CA ASN A 5 -1.54 15.25 -4.04
C ASN A 5 -0.05 15.18 -4.47
N THR A 6 0.89 15.13 -3.53
CA THR A 6 2.31 14.94 -3.84
C THR A 6 2.48 13.46 -4.15
N VAL A 7 2.38 13.13 -5.43
CA VAL A 7 2.89 11.88 -5.98
C VAL A 7 4.41 11.96 -5.82
N GLY A 8 5.00 11.32 -4.81
CA GLY A 8 6.35 11.72 -4.42
C GLY A 8 7.24 10.61 -3.90
N PHE A 9 7.92 9.91 -4.81
CA PHE A 9 9.16 9.21 -4.48
C PHE A 9 10.27 10.19 -4.05
N ASP A 10 10.12 11.49 -4.35
CA ASP A 10 11.09 12.56 -4.05
C ASP A 10 10.70 13.47 -2.85
N SER A 11 9.52 13.30 -2.24
CA SER A 11 9.04 14.24 -1.22
C SER A 11 8.07 13.61 -0.22
N GLY A 12 7.96 14.21 0.98
CA GLY A 12 7.00 13.80 2.01
C GLY A 12 7.18 12.35 2.48
N SER A 13 6.09 11.76 3.00
CA SER A 13 6.02 10.33 3.27
C SER A 13 5.60 9.57 2.01
N LEU A 14 6.09 8.35 1.85
CA LEU A 14 5.81 7.50 0.69
C LEU A 14 4.76 6.45 1.02
N THR A 15 3.77 6.30 0.15
CA THR A 15 2.81 5.20 0.22
C THR A 15 3.00 4.34 -1.03
N PHE A 16 3.36 3.07 -0.85
CA PHE A 16 3.73 2.20 -1.96
C PHE A 16 3.43 0.71 -1.68
N ARG A 17 3.48 -0.08 -2.75
CA ARG A 17 3.59 -1.53 -2.74
C ARG A 17 4.78 -1.93 -3.62
N MET A 18 5.36 -3.10 -3.34
CA MET A 18 6.43 -3.69 -4.13
C MET A 18 5.89 -4.67 -5.18
N TYR A 19 6.56 -4.72 -6.32
CA TYR A 19 6.25 -5.61 -7.43
C TYR A 19 7.54 -6.24 -7.94
N TYR A 20 7.42 -7.44 -8.48
CA TYR A 20 8.45 -8.10 -9.27
C TYR A 20 8.19 -7.85 -10.76
N PRO A 21 9.08 -7.13 -11.45
CA PRO A 21 9.16 -7.18 -12.90
C PRO A 21 9.45 -8.61 -13.36
N THR A 22 8.81 -9.02 -14.45
CA THR A 22 9.07 -10.31 -15.10
C THR A 22 9.85 -10.06 -16.39
N GLY A 23 11.07 -10.59 -16.43
CA GLY A 23 12.01 -10.33 -17.53
C GLY A 23 12.65 -8.94 -17.47
N ALA A 24 13.66 -8.74 -18.31
CA ALA A 24 14.32 -7.45 -18.46
C ALA A 24 13.43 -6.51 -19.28
N LEU A 25 13.45 -5.21 -18.94
CA LEU A 25 12.84 -4.21 -19.80
C LEU A 25 13.53 -4.18 -21.17
N PRO A 26 12.78 -3.96 -22.26
CA PRO A 26 13.37 -3.71 -23.56
C PRO A 26 14.35 -2.52 -23.54
N GLY A 27 15.43 -2.58 -24.33
CA GLY A 27 16.41 -1.49 -24.41
C GLY A 27 15.82 -0.16 -24.92
N ASP A 28 14.66 -0.21 -25.58
CA ASP A 28 13.89 0.95 -26.06
C ASP A 28 12.73 1.33 -25.11
N ALA A 29 12.68 0.83 -23.88
CA ALA A 29 11.55 1.01 -22.96
C ALA A 29 11.14 2.48 -22.78
N VAL A 30 12.09 3.41 -22.62
CA VAL A 30 11.78 4.84 -22.46
C VAL A 30 11.10 5.42 -23.71
N ARG A 31 11.50 4.99 -24.91
CA ARG A 31 10.83 5.39 -26.17
C ARG A 31 9.41 4.85 -26.25
N ARG A 32 9.16 3.65 -25.73
CA ARG A 32 7.81 3.08 -25.66
C ARG A 32 6.92 3.88 -24.70
N PHE A 33 7.42 4.21 -23.52
CA PHE A 33 6.72 5.09 -22.57
C PHE A 33 6.44 6.47 -23.18
N ALA A 34 7.39 7.05 -23.91
CA ALA A 34 7.20 8.31 -24.61
C ALA A 34 6.14 8.22 -25.73
N SER A 35 6.02 7.07 -26.40
CA SER A 35 5.01 6.84 -27.43
C SER A 35 3.59 6.71 -26.85
N ASP A 36 3.46 6.17 -25.63
CA ASP A 36 2.22 6.13 -24.84
C ASP A 36 2.12 7.31 -23.84
N ALA A 37 2.79 8.44 -24.10
CA ALA A 37 2.73 9.62 -23.25
C ALA A 37 1.31 10.21 -23.18
N ALA A 38 0.96 10.78 -22.04
CA ALA A 38 -0.36 11.36 -21.82
C ALA A 38 -0.67 12.45 -22.85
N PRO A 39 -1.89 12.48 -23.44
CA PRO A 39 -2.31 13.56 -24.33
C PRO A 39 -2.30 14.93 -23.63
N PRO A 40 -2.27 16.05 -24.37
CA PRO A 40 -2.39 17.37 -23.78
C PRO A 40 -3.83 17.58 -23.23
N LEU A 41 -3.97 18.38 -22.17
CA LEU A 41 -5.25 18.54 -21.45
C LEU A 41 -6.39 19.12 -22.30
N ASN A 42 -6.09 19.83 -23.38
CA ASN A 42 -7.09 20.33 -24.32
C ASN A 42 -7.77 19.21 -25.12
N MET A 43 -7.22 17.99 -25.13
CA MET A 43 -7.84 16.79 -25.71
C MET A 43 -8.70 16.00 -24.70
N LEU A 44 -8.93 16.53 -23.49
CA LEU A 44 -9.71 15.86 -22.46
C LEU A 44 -11.19 15.73 -22.89
N GLY A 45 -11.57 14.52 -23.31
CA GLY A 45 -12.94 14.16 -23.63
C GLY A 45 -13.78 13.72 -22.41
N PRO A 46 -15.08 13.42 -22.62
CA PRO A 46 -16.01 13.01 -21.56
C PRO A 46 -15.60 11.73 -20.82
N GLY A 47 -14.91 10.80 -21.49
CA GLY A 47 -14.42 9.55 -20.91
C GLY A 47 -13.13 9.69 -20.07
N GLY A 48 -12.61 10.91 -19.93
CA GLY A 48 -11.28 11.13 -19.39
C GLY A 48 -10.17 10.74 -20.37
N MET A 49 -8.93 10.88 -19.93
CA MET A 49 -7.75 10.45 -20.67
C MET A 49 -6.70 9.90 -19.70
N SER A 50 -5.77 9.09 -20.23
CA SER A 50 -4.66 8.55 -19.47
C SER A 50 -3.43 8.37 -20.36
N GLY A 51 -2.25 8.37 -19.75
CA GLY A 51 -0.99 8.03 -20.39
C GLY A 51 0.19 8.34 -19.47
N TRP A 52 1.39 8.08 -19.96
CA TRP A 52 2.60 8.25 -19.17
C TRP A 52 3.05 9.70 -19.11
N VAL A 53 3.59 10.10 -17.97
CA VAL A 53 4.34 11.33 -17.76
C VAL A 53 5.59 10.99 -16.94
N THR A 54 6.55 11.91 -16.86
CA THR A 54 7.70 11.71 -16.00
C THR A 54 7.29 11.65 -14.53
N GLY A 55 8.20 11.21 -13.67
CA GLY A 55 7.97 11.16 -12.25
C GLY A 55 7.73 12.52 -11.57
N ARG A 56 8.24 13.62 -12.13
CA ARG A 56 8.33 14.92 -11.44
C ARG A 56 6.98 15.59 -11.20
N HIS A 57 6.11 15.61 -12.20
CA HIS A 57 4.76 16.14 -12.07
C HIS A 57 3.81 15.58 -13.14
N LEU A 58 2.50 15.65 -12.86
CA LEU A 58 1.43 15.05 -13.68
C LEU A 58 1.25 15.67 -15.09
N LEU A 59 2.07 16.66 -15.46
CA LEU A 59 1.99 17.38 -16.74
C LEU A 59 3.28 17.28 -17.55
N ASP A 60 4.33 16.63 -17.03
CA ASP A 60 5.60 16.48 -17.73
C ASP A 60 5.49 15.35 -18.75
N ARG A 61 4.97 15.68 -19.92
CA ARG A 61 4.75 14.74 -21.04
C ARG A 61 6.04 14.43 -21.82
N GLU A 62 7.11 15.17 -21.57
CA GLU A 62 8.36 15.03 -22.31
C GLU A 62 9.21 13.91 -21.69
N ILE A 63 8.88 12.68 -22.05
CA ILE A 63 9.59 11.49 -21.56
C ILE A 63 10.85 11.28 -22.41
N THR A 64 12.00 11.64 -21.84
CA THR A 64 13.33 11.38 -22.39
C THR A 64 14.15 10.56 -21.40
N GLU A 65 15.24 9.92 -21.84
CA GLU A 65 16.14 9.18 -20.93
C GLU A 65 16.59 10.04 -19.75
N ALA A 66 17.00 11.28 -20.00
CA ALA A 66 17.47 12.20 -18.96
C ALA A 66 16.38 12.59 -17.93
N LYS A 67 15.11 12.62 -18.34
CA LYS A 67 13.99 12.98 -17.44
C LYS A 67 13.37 11.77 -16.75
N ALA A 68 13.37 10.62 -17.42
CA ALA A 68 12.77 9.38 -16.92
C ALA A 68 13.73 8.58 -16.03
N ARG A 69 15.05 8.70 -16.25
CA ARG A 69 16.07 8.01 -15.45
C ARG A 69 16.84 8.97 -14.56
N ILE A 70 16.83 8.71 -13.26
CA ILE A 70 17.60 9.47 -12.27
C ILE A 70 18.41 8.48 -11.45
N GLY A 71 19.74 8.56 -11.49
CA GLY A 71 20.61 7.64 -10.73
C GLY A 71 20.42 6.15 -11.06
N GLY A 72 20.07 5.82 -12.30
CA GLY A 72 19.77 4.45 -12.74
C GLY A 72 18.32 4.00 -12.53
N TYR A 73 17.57 4.67 -11.67
CA TYR A 73 16.15 4.40 -11.43
C TYR A 73 15.29 4.94 -12.56
N LEU A 74 14.35 4.14 -13.06
CA LEU A 74 13.31 4.60 -13.99
C LEU A 74 12.09 5.06 -13.18
N TRP A 75 11.77 6.37 -13.25
CA TRP A 75 10.68 6.98 -12.50
C TRP A 75 9.66 7.64 -13.44
N LEU A 76 8.47 7.04 -13.51
CA LEU A 76 7.37 7.50 -14.35
C LEU A 76 6.05 7.47 -13.56
N THR A 77 5.04 8.15 -14.11
CA THR A 77 3.70 8.17 -13.54
C THR A 77 2.67 7.89 -14.62
N LEU A 78 1.78 6.94 -14.38
CA LEU A 78 0.58 6.76 -15.19
C LEU A 78 -0.44 7.81 -14.76
N MET A 79 -0.54 8.89 -15.53
CA MET A 79 -1.47 9.98 -15.24
C MET A 79 -2.87 9.65 -15.75
N LYS A 80 -3.88 10.09 -15.00
CA LYS A 80 -5.28 10.12 -15.42
C LYS A 80 -5.82 11.54 -15.24
N ALA A 81 -6.49 12.04 -16.26
CA ALA A 81 -7.26 13.28 -16.19
C ALA A 81 -8.74 12.98 -16.45
N GLU A 82 -9.62 13.51 -15.61
CA GLU A 82 -11.08 13.41 -15.77
C GLU A 82 -11.78 14.67 -15.26
N ARG A 83 -12.98 14.93 -15.77
CA ARG A 83 -13.87 15.92 -15.17
C ARG A 83 -14.74 15.20 -14.16
N LYS A 84 -14.89 15.75 -12.95
CA LYS A 84 -15.70 15.14 -11.90
C LYS A 84 -16.45 16.20 -11.12
N ILE A 85 -17.76 16.04 -11.04
CA ILE A 85 -18.61 16.93 -10.25
C ILE A 85 -18.43 16.55 -8.77
N PRO A 86 -18.07 17.49 -7.88
CA PRO A 86 -18.03 17.23 -6.44
C PRO A 86 -19.39 16.70 -5.94
N PRO A 87 -19.42 15.62 -5.13
CA PRO A 87 -20.69 15.02 -4.69
C PRO A 87 -21.62 15.98 -3.94
N ALA A 88 -21.07 16.93 -3.19
CA ALA A 88 -21.86 17.96 -2.51
C ALA A 88 -22.54 18.91 -3.52
N LEU A 89 -21.81 19.35 -4.56
CA LEU A 89 -22.35 20.21 -5.61
C LEU A 89 -23.43 19.50 -6.42
N LEU A 90 -23.18 18.25 -6.83
CA LEU A 90 -24.16 17.44 -7.56
C LEU A 90 -25.46 17.27 -6.75
N ARG A 91 -25.35 16.97 -5.44
CA ARG A 91 -26.51 16.85 -4.55
C ARG A 91 -27.29 18.16 -4.44
N ALA A 92 -26.59 19.29 -4.28
CA ALA A 92 -27.23 20.60 -4.18
C ALA A 92 -27.98 20.99 -5.46
N GLU A 93 -27.36 20.81 -6.63
CA GLU A 93 -28.01 21.12 -7.92
C GLU A 93 -29.18 20.19 -8.23
N CYS A 94 -29.08 18.89 -7.89
CA CYS A 94 -30.22 17.98 -8.01
C CYS A 94 -31.38 18.40 -7.11
N MET A 95 -31.10 18.79 -5.87
CA MET A 95 -32.12 19.25 -4.92
C MET A 95 -32.83 20.52 -5.42
N LEU A 96 -32.09 21.49 -5.97
CA LEU A 96 -32.67 22.69 -6.58
C LEU A 96 -33.60 22.34 -7.77
N ALA A 97 -33.16 21.42 -8.63
CA ALA A 97 -33.95 20.97 -9.78
C ALA A 97 -35.20 20.16 -9.36
N GLU A 98 -35.09 19.32 -8.32
CA GLU A 98 -36.23 18.60 -7.73
C GLU A 98 -37.27 19.58 -7.17
N LEU A 99 -36.85 20.57 -6.37
CA LEU A 99 -37.76 21.59 -5.82
C LEU A 99 -38.47 22.38 -6.91
N ALA A 100 -37.74 22.81 -7.95
CA ALA A 100 -38.31 23.53 -9.08
C ALA A 100 -39.32 22.66 -9.86
N ARG A 101 -39.10 21.35 -9.99
CA ARG A 101 -40.03 20.43 -10.65
C ARG A 101 -41.26 20.15 -9.81
N GLN A 102 -41.10 19.97 -8.50
CA GLN A 102 -42.23 19.84 -7.56
C GLN A 102 -43.12 21.07 -7.53
N GLN A 103 -42.53 22.27 -7.63
CA GLN A 103 -43.30 23.52 -7.72
C GLN A 103 -44.09 23.64 -9.02
N ARG A 104 -43.58 23.10 -10.14
CA ARG A 104 -44.25 23.14 -11.45
C ARG A 104 -45.31 22.05 -11.62
N ASP A 105 -44.96 20.81 -11.31
CA ASP A 105 -45.76 19.63 -11.67
C ASP A 105 -46.63 19.14 -10.51
N GLY A 106 -46.36 19.59 -9.29
CA GLY A 106 -47.00 19.10 -8.07
C GLY A 106 -46.55 17.68 -7.68
N GLY A 107 -46.78 17.31 -6.41
CA GLY A 107 -46.56 15.93 -5.93
C GLY A 107 -45.12 15.55 -5.58
N ALA A 108 -44.95 14.32 -5.10
CA ALA A 108 -43.67 13.78 -4.66
C ALA A 108 -42.83 13.24 -5.84
N MET A 109 -41.51 13.47 -5.80
CA MET A 109 -40.60 12.94 -6.82
C MET A 109 -40.39 11.44 -6.68
N ASN A 110 -40.74 10.69 -7.73
CA ASN A 110 -40.47 9.27 -7.80
C ASN A 110 -38.99 8.98 -8.14
N ARG A 111 -38.56 7.73 -7.98
CA ARG A 111 -37.16 7.32 -8.22
C ARG A 111 -36.69 7.57 -9.65
N SER A 112 -37.57 7.41 -10.65
CA SER A 112 -37.25 7.63 -12.05
C SER A 112 -36.99 9.11 -12.35
N ALA A 113 -37.86 10.00 -11.86
CA ALA A 113 -37.73 11.45 -12.02
C ALA A 113 -36.44 11.97 -11.38
N ARG A 114 -36.08 11.48 -10.18
CA ARG A 114 -34.80 11.83 -9.53
C ARG A 114 -33.59 11.37 -10.34
N ALA A 115 -33.66 10.19 -10.94
CA ALA A 115 -32.57 9.67 -11.78
C ALA A 115 -32.41 10.50 -13.07
N GLU A 116 -33.52 10.90 -13.69
CA GLU A 116 -33.53 11.81 -14.85
C GLU A 116 -32.92 13.17 -14.51
N ILE A 117 -33.39 13.82 -13.43
CA ILE A 117 -32.84 15.09 -12.94
C ILE A 117 -31.34 14.98 -12.70
N ARG A 118 -30.90 13.91 -12.04
CA ARG A 118 -29.48 13.69 -11.78
C ARG A 118 -28.67 13.56 -13.07
N ARG A 119 -29.21 12.89 -14.10
CA ARG A 119 -28.57 12.77 -15.42
C ARG A 119 -28.46 14.14 -16.09
N GLU A 120 -29.56 14.89 -16.17
CA GLU A 120 -29.58 16.23 -16.78
C GLU A 120 -28.62 17.21 -16.09
N VAL A 121 -28.63 17.23 -14.76
CA VAL A 121 -27.68 18.04 -13.97
C VAL A 121 -26.25 17.60 -14.27
N THR A 122 -25.98 16.30 -14.37
CA THR A 122 -24.65 15.78 -14.68
C THR A 122 -24.20 16.20 -16.08
N ASP A 123 -25.03 15.99 -17.10
CA ASP A 123 -24.71 16.29 -18.49
C ASP A 123 -24.47 17.79 -18.72
N ARG A 124 -25.26 18.64 -18.04
CA ARG A 124 -25.09 20.08 -18.06
C ARG A 124 -23.82 20.53 -17.32
N ARG A 125 -23.54 19.95 -16.15
CA ARG A 125 -22.51 20.47 -15.22
C ARG A 125 -21.11 19.91 -15.47
N LEU A 126 -21.01 18.68 -15.96
CA LEU A 126 -19.73 18.01 -16.18
C LEU A 126 -18.80 18.77 -17.15
N PRO A 127 -19.27 19.36 -18.28
CA PRO A 127 -18.42 20.13 -19.19
C PRO A 127 -17.81 21.39 -18.58
N ASP A 128 -18.38 21.93 -17.51
CA ASP A 128 -17.86 23.12 -16.80
C ASP A 128 -16.83 22.75 -15.72
N MET A 129 -16.74 21.46 -15.35
CA MET A 129 -15.82 21.05 -14.28
C MET A 129 -14.37 21.12 -14.77
N PRO A 130 -13.46 21.72 -13.98
CA PRO A 130 -12.06 21.72 -14.34
C PRO A 130 -11.50 20.28 -14.36
N PRO A 131 -10.46 20.01 -15.18
CA PRO A 131 -9.76 18.74 -15.14
C PRO A 131 -9.23 18.43 -13.73
N GLN A 132 -9.49 17.22 -13.25
CA GLN A 132 -8.88 16.66 -12.06
C GLN A 132 -7.83 15.65 -12.48
N LEU A 133 -6.61 15.83 -11.95
CA LEU A 133 -5.47 14.97 -12.24
C LEU A 133 -5.21 14.01 -11.08
N SER A 134 -4.92 12.77 -11.43
CA SER A 134 -4.42 11.75 -10.51
C SER A 134 -3.32 10.95 -11.19
N GLY A 135 -2.52 10.21 -10.43
CA GLY A 135 -1.47 9.39 -11.01
C GLY A 135 -1.13 8.19 -10.16
N ILE A 136 -0.69 7.13 -10.84
CA ILE A 136 -0.01 5.98 -10.22
C ILE A 136 1.46 6.10 -10.59
N SER A 137 2.29 6.53 -9.64
CA SER A 137 3.74 6.60 -9.86
C SER A 137 4.37 5.24 -9.60
N PHE A 138 5.42 4.94 -10.37
CA PHE A 138 6.31 3.83 -10.07
C PHE A 138 7.77 4.23 -10.19
N VAL A 139 8.62 3.54 -9.44
CA VAL A 139 10.07 3.54 -9.59
C VAL A 139 10.54 2.10 -9.80
N LEU A 140 11.22 1.84 -10.90
CA LEU A 140 11.96 0.60 -11.11
C LEU A 140 13.41 0.83 -10.67
N ASP A 141 13.93 -0.06 -9.83
CA ASP A 141 15.31 0.01 -9.37
C ASP A 141 16.33 -0.20 -10.49
N ALA A 142 17.58 0.21 -10.24
CA ALA A 142 18.63 0.16 -11.25
C ALA A 142 18.97 -1.28 -11.70
N ALA A 143 18.76 -2.26 -10.81
CA ALA A 143 18.96 -3.68 -11.11
C ALA A 143 17.79 -4.30 -11.90
N GLY A 144 16.62 -3.66 -11.92
CA GLY A 144 15.41 -4.20 -12.52
C GLY A 144 14.77 -5.33 -11.71
N GLU A 145 15.12 -5.49 -10.44
CA GLU A 145 14.61 -6.54 -9.56
C GLU A 145 13.32 -6.15 -8.85
N TRP A 146 13.19 -4.86 -8.55
CA TRP A 146 12.07 -4.32 -7.78
C TRP A 146 11.45 -3.12 -8.46
N LEU A 147 10.12 -3.16 -8.53
CA LEU A 147 9.31 -1.99 -8.87
C LEU A 147 8.50 -1.57 -7.65
N TYR A 148 8.64 -0.32 -7.25
CA TYR A 148 7.84 0.31 -6.21
C TYR A 148 6.75 1.13 -6.87
N ALA A 149 5.49 0.98 -6.47
CA ALA A 149 4.42 1.79 -7.03
C ALA A 149 3.42 2.29 -5.99
N THR A 150 2.81 3.44 -6.26
CA THR A 150 1.76 4.03 -5.43
C THR A 150 0.38 3.38 -5.65
N ALA A 151 0.34 2.18 -6.25
CA ALA A 151 -0.84 1.36 -6.48
C ALA A 151 -1.08 0.41 -5.29
N LEU A 152 -1.93 0.82 -4.34
CA LEU A 152 -2.25 -0.03 -3.17
C LEU A 152 -3.59 -0.75 -3.29
N SER A 153 -4.53 -0.25 -4.10
CA SER A 153 -5.81 -0.92 -4.31
C SER A 153 -5.70 -1.95 -5.43
N PRO A 154 -6.48 -3.05 -5.40
CA PRO A 154 -6.49 -4.03 -6.49
C PRO A 154 -6.73 -3.38 -7.86
N LYS A 155 -7.68 -2.46 -7.93
CA LYS A 155 -7.97 -1.67 -9.13
C LYS A 155 -6.76 -0.87 -9.64
N ALA A 156 -6.00 -0.23 -8.73
CA ALA A 156 -4.82 0.54 -9.11
C ALA A 156 -3.68 -0.38 -9.58
N SER A 157 -3.48 -1.52 -8.92
CA SER A 157 -2.50 -2.53 -9.34
C SER A 157 -2.81 -3.10 -10.72
N GLU A 158 -4.06 -3.49 -10.96
CA GLU A 158 -4.52 -3.97 -12.27
C GLU A 158 -4.32 -2.90 -13.36
N THR A 159 -4.69 -1.65 -13.06
CA THR A 159 -4.52 -0.53 -13.98
C THR A 159 -3.05 -0.31 -14.33
N LEU A 160 -2.17 -0.32 -13.33
CA LEU A 160 -0.73 -0.18 -13.53
C LEU A 160 -0.16 -1.34 -14.33
N ALA A 161 -0.46 -2.58 -13.95
CA ALA A 161 0.05 -3.78 -14.59
C ALA A 161 -0.38 -3.85 -16.07
N ALA A 162 -1.65 -3.57 -16.36
CA ALA A 162 -2.16 -3.54 -17.72
C ALA A 162 -1.48 -2.46 -18.57
N ALA A 163 -1.33 -1.23 -18.03
CA ALA A 163 -0.65 -0.15 -18.73
C ALA A 163 0.84 -0.46 -18.96
N PHE A 164 1.52 -1.00 -17.94
CA PHE A 164 2.93 -1.36 -18.00
C PHE A 164 3.17 -2.47 -19.04
N LYS A 165 2.35 -3.52 -19.03
CA LYS A 165 2.40 -4.60 -20.02
C LYS A 165 2.11 -4.10 -21.43
N LYS A 166 1.08 -3.28 -21.61
CA LYS A 166 0.76 -2.67 -22.92
C LYS A 166 1.96 -1.90 -23.48
N THR A 167 2.63 -1.13 -22.63
CA THR A 167 3.71 -0.22 -23.05
C THR A 167 5.03 -0.96 -23.28
N THR A 168 5.39 -1.88 -22.39
CA THR A 168 6.72 -2.51 -22.38
C THR A 168 6.72 -3.94 -22.91
N GLY A 169 5.58 -4.63 -22.91
CA GLY A 169 5.45 -6.06 -23.15
C GLY A 169 5.77 -6.93 -21.92
N ALA A 170 6.35 -6.37 -20.85
CA ALA A 170 6.71 -7.09 -19.63
C ALA A 170 5.58 -7.07 -18.60
N ASP A 171 5.41 -8.15 -17.84
CA ASP A 171 4.47 -8.21 -16.72
C ASP A 171 5.14 -7.74 -15.42
N ILE A 172 4.32 -7.21 -14.52
CA ILE A 172 4.68 -6.95 -13.13
C ILE A 172 3.75 -7.73 -12.21
N LEU A 173 4.32 -8.40 -11.22
CA LEU A 173 3.58 -9.22 -10.26
C LEU A 173 3.68 -8.60 -8.88
N GLU A 174 2.58 -8.55 -8.15
CA GLU A 174 2.58 -8.03 -6.78
C GLU A 174 3.49 -8.87 -5.89
N ALA A 175 4.38 -8.22 -5.13
CA ALA A 175 5.21 -8.87 -4.14
C ALA A 175 4.42 -9.04 -2.83
N THR A 176 3.38 -9.86 -2.87
CA THR A 176 2.58 -10.27 -1.70
C THR A 176 3.43 -11.14 -0.75
N PRO A 177 3.02 -11.35 0.51
CA PRO A 177 3.75 -12.25 1.42
C PRO A 177 4.00 -13.62 0.79
N ALA A 178 2.98 -14.19 0.13
CA ALA A 178 3.08 -15.47 -0.56
C ALA A 178 4.07 -15.44 -1.73
N ALA A 179 4.02 -14.39 -2.57
CA ALA A 179 4.92 -14.25 -3.71
C ALA A 179 6.38 -14.07 -3.27
N ILE A 180 6.62 -13.30 -2.20
CA ILE A 180 7.95 -13.08 -1.63
C ILE A 180 8.49 -14.38 -1.03
N ALA A 181 7.71 -15.09 -0.22
CA ALA A 181 8.14 -16.37 0.38
C ALA A 181 8.46 -17.42 -0.69
N LEU A 182 7.66 -17.50 -1.75
CA LEU A 182 7.91 -18.40 -2.86
C LEU A 182 9.20 -18.01 -3.60
N LYS A 183 9.35 -16.74 -3.99
CA LYS A 183 10.50 -16.30 -4.81
C LYS A 183 11.82 -16.33 -4.03
N ARG A 184 11.81 -15.90 -2.77
CA ARG A 184 13.04 -15.73 -1.97
C ARG A 184 13.41 -16.99 -1.18
N LYS A 185 12.43 -17.76 -0.72
CA LYS A 185 12.62 -18.88 0.22
C LYS A 185 12.13 -20.22 -0.32
N GLN A 186 11.55 -20.25 -1.53
CA GLN A 186 10.96 -21.45 -2.14
C GLN A 186 9.91 -22.12 -1.26
N LYS A 187 9.18 -21.33 -0.47
CA LYS A 187 8.12 -21.80 0.42
C LYS A 187 6.74 -21.47 -0.15
N ASN A 188 5.91 -22.48 -0.31
CA ASN A 188 4.54 -22.32 -0.79
C ASN A 188 3.58 -22.19 0.38
N VAL A 189 2.76 -21.14 0.38
CA VAL A 189 1.75 -20.91 1.43
C VAL A 189 0.70 -22.02 1.51
N ARG A 190 0.52 -22.79 0.44
CA ARG A 190 -0.38 -23.95 0.42
C ARG A 190 0.10 -25.10 1.30
N ASP A 191 1.39 -25.13 1.64
CA ASP A 191 1.99 -26.16 2.49
C ASP A 191 1.93 -25.77 3.98
N MET A 192 1.26 -24.65 4.31
CA MET A 192 1.16 -24.17 5.69
C MET A 192 -0.03 -24.80 6.42
N ASP A 193 0.25 -25.45 7.53
CA ASP A 193 -0.79 -25.77 8.52
C ASP A 193 -1.33 -24.48 9.15
N PRO A 194 -2.64 -24.39 9.43
CA PRO A 194 -3.20 -23.33 10.26
C PRO A 194 -2.48 -23.18 11.60
N ALA A 195 -2.43 -21.95 12.12
CA ALA A 195 -1.83 -21.66 13.41
C ALA A 195 -2.68 -20.66 14.18
N SER A 196 -3.13 -21.02 15.38
CA SER A 196 -3.70 -20.10 16.35
C SER A 196 -2.61 -19.68 17.34
N PHE A 197 -2.54 -18.40 17.67
CA PHE A 197 -1.68 -17.90 18.75
C PHE A 197 -2.44 -17.72 20.07
N SER A 198 -3.75 -18.01 20.07
CA SER A 198 -4.55 -18.02 21.28
C SER A 198 -4.39 -19.35 22.04
N PRO A 199 -4.30 -19.31 23.38
CA PRO A 199 -4.47 -20.50 24.21
C PRO A 199 -5.92 -21.03 24.26
N GLU A 200 -6.91 -20.20 23.87
CA GLU A 200 -8.35 -20.51 23.95
C GLU A 200 -8.94 -21.03 22.63
N VAL A 201 -8.26 -20.80 21.51
CA VAL A 201 -8.71 -21.18 20.16
C VAL A 201 -7.76 -22.23 19.57
N PRO A 202 -8.24 -23.43 19.19
CA PRO A 202 -7.40 -24.45 18.59
C PRO A 202 -6.94 -24.05 17.17
N ASP A 203 -5.84 -24.64 16.71
CA ASP A 203 -5.28 -24.31 15.39
C ASP A 203 -6.25 -24.66 14.24
N SER A 204 -7.11 -25.67 14.41
CA SER A 204 -8.13 -26.07 13.43
C SER A 204 -9.22 -25.02 13.16
N GLU A 205 -9.38 -24.05 14.04
CA GLU A 205 -10.33 -22.93 13.89
C GLU A 205 -9.66 -21.67 13.33
N ALA A 206 -8.33 -21.68 13.16
CA ALA A 206 -7.61 -20.59 12.54
C ALA A 206 -7.55 -20.77 11.01
N GLU A 207 -7.52 -19.66 10.29
CA GLU A 207 -7.18 -19.67 8.86
C GLU A 207 -5.66 -19.44 8.66
N PRO A 208 -5.05 -20.12 7.67
CA PRO A 208 -3.64 -19.95 7.35
C PRO A 208 -3.44 -18.62 6.61
N SER A 209 -2.77 -17.66 7.24
CA SER A 209 -2.46 -16.36 6.66
C SER A 209 -1.02 -15.97 6.96
N LEU A 210 -0.14 -16.08 5.96
CA LEU A 210 1.29 -15.82 6.14
C LEU A 210 1.58 -14.37 6.57
N GLY A 211 0.82 -13.41 6.03
CA GLY A 211 0.95 -12.00 6.40
C GLY A 211 0.56 -11.75 7.87
N GLN A 212 -0.60 -12.25 8.28
CA GLN A 212 -1.09 -12.06 9.65
C GLN A 212 -0.25 -12.82 10.67
N ASP A 213 0.21 -14.04 10.32
CA ASP A 213 1.16 -14.82 11.11
C ASP A 213 2.46 -14.02 11.30
N PHE A 214 3.01 -13.46 10.21
CA PHE A 214 4.23 -12.65 10.24
C PHE A 214 4.11 -11.42 11.14
N LEU A 215 3.06 -10.62 10.97
CA LEU A 215 2.92 -9.37 11.71
C LEU A 215 2.64 -9.62 13.19
N THR A 216 1.90 -10.69 13.52
CA THR A 216 1.70 -11.12 14.92
C THR A 216 2.99 -11.66 15.53
N TRP A 217 3.76 -12.45 14.76
CA TRP A 217 5.07 -12.94 15.17
C TRP A 217 6.06 -11.80 15.41
N LEU A 218 6.10 -10.77 14.56
CA LEU A 218 6.95 -9.60 14.76
C LEU A 218 6.65 -8.92 16.09
N TRP A 219 5.38 -8.76 16.44
CA TRP A 219 5.01 -8.18 17.73
C TRP A 219 5.50 -9.05 18.89
N PHE A 220 5.33 -10.37 18.80
CA PHE A 220 5.85 -11.30 19.79
C PHE A 220 7.37 -11.22 19.93
N VAL A 221 8.12 -11.23 18.83
CA VAL A 221 9.60 -11.12 18.81
C VAL A 221 10.07 -9.79 19.39
N MET A 222 9.38 -8.69 19.10
CA MET A 222 9.67 -7.39 19.69
C MET A 222 9.62 -7.44 21.23
N GLU A 223 8.59 -8.06 21.80
CA GLU A 223 8.40 -8.07 23.26
C GLU A 223 9.23 -9.15 23.98
N THR A 224 9.62 -10.23 23.30
CA THR A 224 10.19 -11.42 23.96
C THR A 224 11.63 -11.75 23.54
N ARG A 225 12.05 -11.31 22.35
CA ARG A 225 13.36 -11.65 21.76
C ARG A 225 14.19 -10.40 21.40
N GLY A 226 13.87 -9.26 22.00
CA GLY A 226 14.66 -8.02 21.91
C GLY A 226 14.36 -7.12 20.71
N GLY A 227 13.55 -7.56 19.74
CA GLY A 227 13.11 -6.72 18.64
C GLY A 227 14.23 -6.20 17.75
N SER A 228 15.25 -7.02 17.47
CA SER A 228 16.29 -6.69 16.50
C SER A 228 16.38 -7.72 15.37
N ILE A 229 16.91 -7.29 14.23
CA ILE A 229 17.14 -8.11 13.05
C ILE A 229 18.46 -7.71 12.40
N ASN A 230 19.26 -8.70 11.99
CA ASN A 230 20.41 -8.45 11.13
C ASN A 230 19.97 -8.52 9.66
N ALA A 231 20.13 -7.41 8.95
CA ALA A 231 19.88 -7.31 7.52
C ALA A 231 21.20 -7.49 6.76
N PRO A 232 21.34 -8.54 5.93
CA PRO A 232 22.58 -8.80 5.18
C PRO A 232 23.04 -7.58 4.38
N GLY A 233 24.29 -7.16 4.58
CA GLY A 233 24.88 -5.99 3.92
C GLY A 233 24.39 -4.61 4.43
N ARG A 234 23.42 -4.57 5.35
CA ARG A 234 22.86 -3.31 5.91
C ARG A 234 23.09 -3.16 7.42
N GLY A 235 23.46 -4.24 8.12
CA GLY A 235 23.75 -4.24 9.56
C GLY A 235 22.54 -4.60 10.42
N GLU A 236 22.64 -4.31 11.72
CA GLU A 236 21.56 -4.59 12.68
C GLU A 236 20.54 -3.44 12.73
N PHE A 237 19.25 -3.79 12.76
CA PHE A 237 18.14 -2.87 12.94
C PHE A 237 17.36 -3.26 14.19
N GLY A 238 17.05 -2.26 15.03
CA GLY A 238 15.99 -2.39 16.01
C GLY A 238 14.63 -2.11 15.36
N PHE A 239 13.58 -2.81 15.77
CA PHE A 239 12.23 -2.58 15.28
C PHE A 239 11.20 -2.54 16.41
N MET A 240 10.11 -1.82 16.15
CA MET A 240 8.98 -1.69 17.06
C MET A 240 7.66 -1.75 16.30
N ILE A 241 6.67 -2.41 16.90
CA ILE A 241 5.27 -2.39 16.50
C ILE A 241 4.55 -1.34 17.36
N GLU A 242 3.79 -0.47 16.72
CA GLU A 242 3.07 0.64 17.32
C GLU A 242 1.63 0.70 16.79
N GLY A 243 0.76 1.38 17.53
CA GLY A 243 -0.61 1.64 17.09
C GLY A 243 -0.68 2.59 15.89
N PRO A 244 -1.82 2.64 15.17
CA PRO A 244 -3.03 1.88 15.43
C PRO A 244 -2.86 0.38 15.10
N LEU A 245 -3.59 -0.48 15.80
CA LEU A 245 -3.57 -1.93 15.58
C LEU A 245 -4.91 -2.37 14.96
N VAL A 246 -4.85 -3.21 13.94
CA VAL A 246 -6.03 -3.83 13.30
C VAL A 246 -5.93 -5.34 13.43
N PHE A 247 -6.93 -5.94 14.06
CA PHE A 247 -7.03 -7.39 14.23
C PHE A 247 -8.15 -7.97 13.38
N VAL A 248 -7.92 -9.15 12.83
CA VAL A 248 -8.90 -9.91 12.04
C VAL A 248 -8.84 -11.39 12.47
N ALA A 249 -10.00 -12.05 12.47
CA ALA A 249 -10.12 -13.50 12.40
C ALA A 249 -10.97 -13.80 11.16
N GLU A 250 -10.46 -14.63 10.26
CA GLU A 250 -11.20 -15.10 9.09
C GLU A 250 -12.06 -16.31 9.53
N GLY A 251 -13.36 -16.30 9.22
CA GLY A 251 -14.36 -17.25 9.71
C GLY A 251 -15.80 -16.71 9.68
N ASN A 252 -16.80 -17.52 10.10
CA ASN A 252 -18.25 -17.20 10.13
C ASN A 252 -18.57 -16.06 11.13
N GLY A 253 -18.20 -14.84 10.76
CA GLY A 253 -18.30 -13.63 11.57
C GLY A 253 -16.99 -12.84 11.53
N ALA A 254 -16.69 -12.18 10.41
CA ALA A 254 -15.51 -11.33 10.28
C ALA A 254 -15.57 -10.16 11.30
N HIS A 255 -14.96 -10.33 12.47
CA HIS A 255 -14.95 -9.33 13.53
C HIS A 255 -13.64 -8.54 13.52
N GLN A 256 -13.53 -7.57 12.61
CA GLN A 256 -12.43 -6.61 12.63
C GLN A 256 -12.44 -5.80 13.94
N ALA A 257 -11.30 -5.73 14.63
CA ALA A 257 -11.11 -4.84 15.77
C ALA A 257 -10.02 -3.81 15.46
N VAL A 258 -10.30 -2.53 15.73
CA VAL A 258 -9.38 -1.42 15.44
C VAL A 258 -9.08 -0.64 16.71
N LEU A 259 -7.81 -0.56 17.09
CA LEU A 259 -7.34 0.11 18.31
C LEU A 259 -6.48 1.32 17.95
N ASN A 260 -7.03 2.53 18.13
CA ASN A 260 -6.45 3.77 17.60
C ASN A 260 -5.87 4.75 18.63
N LYS A 261 -6.13 4.56 19.93
CA LYS A 261 -5.83 5.56 20.99
C LYS A 261 -5.07 4.92 22.16
N GLY A 262 -4.36 5.75 22.92
CA GLY A 262 -3.61 5.33 24.11
C GLY A 262 -2.38 4.49 23.79
N THR A 263 -2.10 3.49 24.63
CA THR A 263 -1.04 2.50 24.44
C THR A 263 -1.66 1.17 24.00
N PRO A 264 -2.09 1.04 22.72
CA PRO A 264 -2.95 -0.07 22.29
C PRO A 264 -2.28 -1.44 22.46
N LEU A 265 -0.96 -1.52 22.47
CA LEU A 265 -0.22 -2.76 22.72
C LEU A 265 -0.51 -3.33 24.12
N LEU A 266 -0.74 -2.46 25.12
CA LEU A 266 -0.95 -2.87 26.52
C LEU A 266 -2.44 -2.87 26.93
N SER A 267 -3.35 -2.69 25.97
CA SER A 267 -4.77 -2.52 26.27
C SER A 267 -5.48 -3.87 26.51
N ALA A 268 -6.54 -3.83 27.31
CA ALA A 268 -7.39 -5.01 27.53
C ALA A 268 -8.00 -5.52 26.22
N GLU A 269 -8.36 -4.62 25.31
CA GLU A 269 -8.94 -4.97 24.00
C GLU A 269 -7.95 -5.72 23.13
N ALA A 270 -6.65 -5.36 23.16
CA ALA A 270 -5.63 -6.07 22.40
C ALA A 270 -5.41 -7.48 22.95
N LYS A 271 -5.40 -7.64 24.28
CA LYS A 271 -5.37 -8.96 24.92
C LYS A 271 -6.59 -9.79 24.53
N THR A 272 -7.79 -9.23 24.64
CA THR A 272 -9.04 -9.93 24.27
C THR A 272 -9.07 -10.31 22.80
N ALA A 273 -8.59 -9.45 21.90
CA ALA A 273 -8.51 -9.77 20.48
C ALA A 273 -7.63 -11.00 20.22
N LEU A 274 -6.42 -11.01 20.80
CA LEU A 274 -5.50 -12.15 20.68
C LEU A 274 -6.06 -13.43 21.33
N LEU A 275 -6.67 -13.33 22.52
CA LEU A 275 -7.33 -14.47 23.19
C LEU A 275 -8.49 -15.03 22.36
N SER A 276 -9.24 -14.18 21.66
CA SER A 276 -10.29 -14.62 20.73
C SER A 276 -9.76 -15.23 19.42
N GLY A 277 -8.45 -15.44 19.28
CA GLY A 277 -7.83 -16.04 18.09
C GLY A 277 -7.56 -15.06 16.95
N LYS A 278 -7.85 -13.77 17.11
CA LYS A 278 -7.56 -12.77 16.07
C LYS A 278 -6.08 -12.51 15.96
N LYS A 279 -5.62 -12.33 14.72
CA LYS A 279 -4.24 -12.00 14.39
C LYS A 279 -4.12 -10.55 13.97
N LEU A 280 -2.91 -10.00 14.10
CA LEU A 280 -2.62 -8.63 13.71
C LEU A 280 -2.55 -8.55 12.17
N CYS A 281 -3.44 -7.78 11.57
CA CYS A 281 -3.55 -7.58 10.12
C CYS A 281 -2.86 -6.29 9.66
N ALA A 282 -2.92 -5.22 10.46
CA ALA A 282 -2.18 -3.99 10.17
C ALA A 282 -1.70 -3.30 11.46
N ALA A 283 -0.52 -2.68 11.37
CA ALA A 283 0.09 -1.93 12.47
C ALA A 283 1.13 -0.92 11.96
N ARG A 284 1.57 -0.01 12.82
CA ARG A 284 2.75 0.82 12.52
C ARG A 284 4.02 0.03 12.85
N LEU A 285 4.89 -0.11 11.87
CA LEU A 285 6.24 -0.65 12.03
C LEU A 285 7.23 0.51 12.00
N THR A 286 8.04 0.60 13.04
CA THR A 286 9.17 1.52 13.12
C THR A 286 10.46 0.71 13.11
N MET A 287 11.41 1.09 12.28
CA MET A 287 12.76 0.51 12.25
C MET A 287 13.79 1.60 12.54
N ALA A 288 14.86 1.25 13.24
CA ALA A 288 15.94 2.16 13.56
C ALA A 288 17.29 1.48 13.38
N ARG A 289 18.25 2.22 12.86
CA ARG A 289 19.66 1.84 12.76
C ARG A 289 20.49 3.08 13.06
N GLU A 290 21.33 3.02 14.08
CA GLU A 290 22.10 4.18 14.55
C GLU A 290 21.19 5.41 14.78
N ASN A 291 21.37 6.48 14.00
CA ASN A 291 20.56 7.70 14.06
C ASN A 291 19.41 7.74 13.04
N ASP A 292 19.33 6.75 12.17
CA ASP A 292 18.30 6.66 11.13
C ASP A 292 17.05 5.97 11.67
N LYS A 293 15.89 6.55 11.37
CA LYS A 293 14.58 6.01 11.74
C LYS A 293 13.63 6.00 10.55
N TRP A 294 13.05 4.84 10.29
CA TRP A 294 11.93 4.64 9.37
C TRP A 294 10.66 4.36 10.16
N SER A 295 9.51 4.86 9.69
CA SER A 295 8.22 4.54 10.30
C SER A 295 7.14 4.45 9.24
N VAL A 296 6.42 3.34 9.22
CA VAL A 296 5.44 3.01 8.18
C VAL A 296 4.22 2.34 8.78
N TYR A 297 3.06 2.54 8.19
CA TYR A 297 1.87 1.74 8.51
C TYR A 297 1.76 0.58 7.53
N LEU A 298 1.92 -0.65 8.02
CA LEU A 298 2.00 -1.87 7.24
C LEU A 298 0.66 -2.59 7.22
N ASP A 299 0.20 -2.94 6.02
CA ASP A 299 -0.86 -3.90 5.76
C ASP A 299 -0.22 -5.28 5.48
N SER A 300 -0.49 -6.26 6.32
CA SER A 300 0.19 -7.56 6.26
C SER A 300 -0.30 -8.48 5.15
N GLU A 301 -1.56 -8.34 4.73
CA GLU A 301 -2.15 -9.19 3.70
C GLU A 301 -1.53 -8.94 2.33
N THR A 302 -1.34 -7.65 2.01
CA THR A 302 -0.89 -7.23 0.69
C THR A 302 0.50 -6.62 0.66
N PHE A 303 1.16 -6.52 1.82
CA PHE A 303 2.39 -5.72 2.00
C PHE A 303 2.27 -4.32 1.41
N GLY A 304 1.13 -3.69 1.70
CA GLY A 304 0.91 -2.27 1.43
C GLY A 304 1.58 -1.42 2.50
N PHE A 305 2.53 -0.57 2.09
CA PHE A 305 3.25 0.35 2.97
C PHE A 305 2.63 1.73 2.87
N ARG A 306 2.04 2.22 3.96
CA ARG A 306 1.36 3.53 3.99
C ARG A 306 2.15 4.52 4.82
N SER A 307 2.37 5.70 4.24
CA SER A 307 3.01 6.84 4.89
C SER A 307 4.38 6.50 5.50
N LEU A 308 5.22 5.78 4.76
CA LEU A 308 6.62 5.56 5.10
C LEU A 308 7.33 6.91 5.26
N LYS A 309 7.76 7.19 6.48
CA LYS A 309 8.62 8.30 6.83
C LYS A 309 10.07 7.83 6.76
N PHE A 310 10.89 8.59 6.05
CA PHE A 310 12.32 8.36 5.94
C PHE A 310 13.08 9.11 7.03
N PRO A 311 14.33 8.71 7.32
CA PRO A 311 15.28 9.53 8.05
C PRO A 311 15.38 10.95 7.47
N LYS A 312 15.69 11.92 8.32
CA LYS A 312 15.89 13.29 7.87
C LYS A 312 17.23 13.39 7.16
N THR A 313 17.23 13.97 5.97
CA THR A 313 18.44 14.19 5.19
C THR A 313 18.54 15.63 4.69
N ALA A 314 19.72 16.03 4.21
CA ALA A 314 20.00 17.36 3.67
C ALA A 314 20.57 17.26 2.24
N PRO A 315 19.78 16.80 1.26
CA PRO A 315 20.27 16.55 -0.09
C PRO A 315 20.53 17.83 -0.88
N ALA A 316 21.50 17.76 -1.79
CA ALA A 316 21.75 18.80 -2.78
C ALA A 316 20.78 18.67 -3.97
N GLY A 317 19.89 19.64 -4.13
CA GLY A 317 18.98 19.72 -5.28
C GLY A 317 17.89 18.63 -5.31
N LEU A 318 17.13 18.58 -6.40
CA LEU A 318 15.99 17.67 -6.56
C LEU A 318 16.44 16.23 -6.86
N GLU A 319 17.43 16.05 -7.74
CA GLU A 319 17.94 14.73 -8.11
C GLU A 319 18.67 14.05 -6.96
N GLY A 320 19.50 14.79 -6.22
CA GLY A 320 20.14 14.29 -5.00
C GLY A 320 19.11 13.83 -3.97
N ARG A 321 18.02 14.59 -3.79
CA ARG A 321 16.92 14.22 -2.88
C ARG A 321 16.25 12.92 -3.31
N PHE A 322 15.97 12.76 -4.60
CA PHE A 322 15.37 11.54 -5.10
C PHE A 322 16.29 10.34 -4.89
N MET A 323 17.56 10.42 -5.30
CA MET A 323 18.52 9.32 -5.18
C MET A 323 18.74 8.90 -3.73
N GLU A 324 18.90 9.87 -2.82
CA GLU A 324 19.05 9.59 -1.39
C GLU A 324 17.82 8.88 -0.83
N ARG A 325 16.62 9.31 -1.21
CA ARG A 325 15.37 8.63 -0.80
C ARG A 325 15.27 7.23 -1.37
N MET A 326 15.73 6.98 -2.60
CA MET A 326 15.73 5.63 -3.17
C MET A 326 16.69 4.71 -2.41
N SER A 327 17.89 5.20 -2.06
CA SER A 327 18.83 4.45 -1.20
C SER A 327 18.22 4.13 0.18
N LEU A 328 17.50 5.09 0.79
CA LEU A 328 16.79 4.86 2.05
C LEU A 328 15.60 3.90 1.90
N LEU A 329 14.94 3.88 0.74
CA LEU A 329 13.85 2.95 0.44
C LEU A 329 14.37 1.52 0.25
N GLU A 330 15.49 1.35 -0.42
CA GLU A 330 16.17 0.05 -0.54
C GLU A 330 16.66 -0.45 0.81
N THR A 331 17.25 0.43 1.62
CA THR A 331 17.67 0.09 2.99
C THR A 331 16.48 -0.38 3.83
N PHE A 332 15.34 0.33 3.75
CA PHE A 332 14.09 -0.08 4.38
C PHE A 332 13.61 -1.44 3.87
N ARG A 333 13.58 -1.64 2.54
CA ARG A 333 13.16 -2.90 1.89
C ARG A 333 14.02 -4.05 2.39
N ASP A 334 15.34 -3.90 2.37
CA ASP A 334 16.27 -4.98 2.71
C ASP A 334 16.12 -5.39 4.18
N ALA A 335 15.96 -4.43 5.10
CA ALA A 335 15.68 -4.70 6.51
C ALA A 335 14.31 -5.38 6.71
N PHE A 336 13.27 -4.90 6.03
CA PHE A 336 11.94 -5.50 6.08
C PHE A 336 11.94 -6.95 5.57
N LEU A 337 12.61 -7.20 4.42
CA LEU A 337 12.71 -8.52 3.84
C LEU A 337 13.57 -9.46 4.70
N ALA A 338 14.60 -8.97 5.40
CA ALA A 338 15.35 -9.77 6.35
C ALA A 338 14.48 -10.27 7.52
N MET A 339 13.61 -9.40 8.05
CA MET A 339 12.62 -9.80 9.07
C MET A 339 11.65 -10.85 8.53
N PHE A 340 11.16 -10.66 7.32
CA PHE A 340 10.22 -11.59 6.70
C PHE A 340 10.88 -12.94 6.37
N ASP A 341 12.10 -12.93 5.86
CA ASP A 341 12.86 -14.15 5.55
C ASP A 341 13.15 -14.96 6.82
N ALA A 342 13.51 -14.29 7.93
CA ALA A 342 13.71 -14.92 9.24
C ALA A 342 12.41 -15.57 9.76
N PHE A 343 11.29 -14.86 9.64
CA PHE A 343 9.98 -15.43 9.96
C PHE A 343 9.64 -16.64 9.10
N VAL A 344 9.85 -16.57 7.78
CA VAL A 344 9.54 -17.68 6.86
C VAL A 344 10.40 -18.90 7.18
N ASP A 345 11.68 -18.71 7.52
CA ASP A 345 12.55 -19.82 7.97
C ASP A 345 12.02 -20.49 9.23
N GLU A 346 11.57 -19.70 10.21
CA GLU A 346 10.99 -20.20 11.45
C GLU A 346 9.63 -20.89 11.22
N ARG A 347 8.76 -20.26 10.43
CA ARG A 347 7.39 -20.69 10.12
C ARG A 347 7.32 -22.03 9.38
N PHE A 348 8.31 -22.29 8.52
CA PHE A 348 8.40 -23.52 7.73
C PHE A 348 9.36 -24.56 8.33
N ASN A 349 9.91 -24.31 9.52
CA ASN A 349 10.61 -25.32 10.32
C ASN A 349 9.65 -25.90 11.36
N ALA A 350 9.19 -27.14 11.15
CA ALA A 350 8.15 -27.75 11.99
C ALA A 350 8.51 -27.84 13.49
N ALA A 351 9.79 -28.08 13.81
CA ALA A 351 10.23 -28.17 15.20
C ALA A 351 10.26 -26.79 15.86
N THR A 352 10.89 -25.81 15.20
CA THR A 352 10.98 -24.44 15.70
C THR A 352 9.60 -23.80 15.78
N TRP A 353 8.78 -23.93 14.74
CA TRP A 353 7.44 -23.35 14.69
C TRP A 353 6.53 -23.87 15.82
N ARG A 354 6.62 -25.16 16.14
CA ARG A 354 5.85 -25.75 17.26
C ARG A 354 6.22 -25.11 18.59
N GLU A 355 7.51 -24.88 18.83
CA GLU A 355 7.95 -24.19 20.05
C GLU A 355 7.52 -22.72 20.04
N THR A 356 7.71 -22.01 18.93
CA THR A 356 7.27 -20.63 18.78
C THR A 356 5.77 -20.46 19.01
N CYS A 357 4.92 -21.32 18.46
CA CYS A 357 3.49 -21.30 18.74
C CYS A 357 3.19 -21.49 20.23
N ARG A 358 3.93 -22.38 20.92
CA ARG A 358 3.79 -22.56 22.37
C ARG A 358 4.19 -21.31 23.15
N GLU A 359 5.30 -20.67 22.77
CA GLU A 359 5.76 -19.42 23.37
C GLU A 359 4.78 -18.26 23.13
N MET A 360 4.26 -18.15 21.90
CA MET A 360 3.25 -17.14 21.54
C MET A 360 1.95 -17.35 22.33
N LYS A 361 1.46 -18.58 22.48
CA LYS A 361 0.27 -18.88 23.32
C LYS A 361 0.50 -18.48 24.78
N LYS A 362 1.68 -18.77 25.34
CA LYS A 362 2.07 -18.33 26.70
C LYS A 362 2.15 -16.81 26.81
N TRP A 363 2.73 -16.16 25.80
CA TRP A 363 2.83 -14.71 25.72
C TRP A 363 1.45 -14.05 25.68
N VAL A 364 0.52 -14.54 24.85
CA VAL A 364 -0.87 -14.07 24.80
C VAL A 364 -1.57 -14.23 26.16
N ALA A 365 -1.45 -15.40 26.81
CA ALA A 365 -2.04 -15.64 28.13
C ALA A 365 -1.48 -14.66 29.19
N GLY A 366 -0.17 -14.45 29.16
CA GLY A 366 0.59 -13.65 30.11
C GLY A 366 0.50 -12.14 29.91
N ARG A 367 -0.12 -11.63 28.83
CA ARG A 367 -0.21 -10.18 28.58
C ARG A 367 -0.85 -9.46 29.77
N GLN A 368 -0.16 -8.47 30.33
CA GLN A 368 -0.72 -7.58 31.34
C GLN A 368 -1.59 -6.53 30.66
N ALA A 369 -2.90 -6.63 30.84
CA ALA A 369 -3.84 -5.64 30.34
C ALA A 369 -3.94 -4.48 31.34
N ARG A 370 -3.63 -3.26 30.89
CA ARG A 370 -4.00 -2.04 31.62
C ARG A 370 -5.37 -1.58 31.13
N ARG A 371 -6.27 -1.26 32.07
CA ARG A 371 -7.58 -0.68 31.79
C ARG A 371 -7.47 0.79 31.44
#